data_AF-A0A2H3GNP9-F1
#
_entry.id   AF-A0A2H3GNP9-F1
#
_cell.length_a   1.000
_cell.length_b   1.000
_cell.length_c   1.000
_cell.angle_alpha   90.00
_cell.angle_beta   90.00
_cell.angle_gamma   90.00
#
_symmetry.space_group_name_H-M   'P 1'
#
loop_
_entity.id
_entity.type
_entity.pdbx_description
1 polymer ?
#
loop_
_entity_poly.entity_id
_entity_poly.type
_entity_poly.pdbx_seq_one_letter_code
_entity_poly.pdbx_strand_id
1 'polypeptide(L)'
;MSEYPHILLRAEEKPLEHRSFSPAVIKTLVDAGYPISVERSSTDPKFKRIFEDSEYEAAGARLVDTGVWPNAEPGTIILGLKEIPEEDFPLKNDHITFAHCYKNQGGWEKVLGRWAQGGSVLYDLEFLHDSEGRRVSA
;
A
#
# COMPACT_ATOMS: atom_id res chain seq x y z
N MET A 1 2.33 23.08 -1.79
CA MET A 1 1.99 21.69 -1.42
C MET A 1 1.26 21.09 -2.62
N SER A 2 1.33 19.78 -2.85
CA SER A 2 0.53 19.16 -3.92
C SER A 2 -0.96 19.32 -3.62
N GLU A 3 -1.78 19.40 -4.67
CA GLU A 3 -3.25 19.32 -4.55
C GLU A 3 -3.73 17.86 -4.40
N TYR A 4 -2.84 16.89 -4.66
CA TYR A 4 -3.09 15.46 -4.50
C TYR A 4 -2.62 14.95 -3.13
N PRO A 5 -3.30 13.93 -2.56
CA PRO A 5 -2.86 13.28 -1.33
C PRO A 5 -1.50 12.60 -1.53
N HIS A 6 -0.72 12.53 -0.45
CA HIS A 6 0.54 11.79 -0.42
C HIS A 6 0.25 10.30 -0.56
N ILE A 7 0.99 9.57 -1.40
CA ILE A 7 0.90 8.10 -1.48
C ILE A 7 2.20 7.50 -0.95
N LEU A 8 2.09 6.58 0.00
CA LEU A 8 3.21 5.80 0.53
C LEU A 8 3.06 4.35 0.05
N LEU A 9 3.96 3.90 -0.83
CA LEU A 9 4.11 2.50 -1.16
C LEU A 9 4.87 1.80 -0.02
N ARG A 10 4.16 1.01 0.79
CA ARG A 10 4.75 0.23 1.89
C ARG A 10 5.55 -0.97 1.34
N ALA A 11 6.50 -1.47 2.13
CA ALA A 11 7.12 -2.76 1.85
C ALA A 11 6.13 -3.91 2.09
N GLU A 12 6.32 -5.05 1.42
CA GLU A 12 5.51 -6.25 1.67
C GLU A 12 6.07 -7.07 2.83
N GLU A 13 5.21 -7.34 3.81
CA GLU A 13 5.55 -8.07 5.03
C GLU A 13 5.15 -9.55 4.95
N LYS A 14 4.54 -9.96 3.84
CA LYS A 14 4.19 -11.34 3.56
C LYS A 14 5.42 -12.09 3.00
N PRO A 15 5.87 -13.19 3.63
CA PRO A 15 7.05 -13.92 3.14
C PRO A 15 6.89 -14.40 1.68
N LEU A 16 7.96 -14.22 0.92
CA LEU A 16 8.09 -14.53 -0.52
C LEU A 16 7.16 -13.74 -1.45
N GLU A 17 6.56 -12.64 -0.96
CA GLU A 17 5.89 -11.68 -1.84
C GLU A 17 6.90 -10.71 -2.44
N HIS A 18 7.42 -11.06 -3.61
CA HIS A 18 8.40 -10.22 -4.32
C HIS A 18 7.75 -9.16 -5.24
N ARG A 19 6.43 -9.21 -5.47
CA ARG A 19 5.74 -8.25 -6.33
C ARG A 19 5.57 -6.91 -5.62
N SER A 20 5.55 -5.84 -6.39
CA SER A 20 5.22 -4.49 -5.92
C SER A 20 4.70 -3.65 -7.10
N PHE A 21 4.15 -2.47 -6.84
CA PHE A 21 3.82 -1.50 -7.87
C PHE A 21 5.11 -1.06 -8.59
N SER A 22 5.15 -1.17 -9.91
CA SER A 22 6.41 -1.01 -10.64
C SER A 22 6.89 0.45 -10.65
N PRO A 23 8.21 0.69 -10.77
CA PRO A 23 8.77 2.03 -10.96
C PRO A 23 8.11 2.83 -12.09
N ALA A 24 7.64 2.16 -13.16
CA ALA A 24 6.91 2.80 -14.25
C ALA A 24 5.52 3.32 -13.82
N VAL A 25 4.78 2.60 -12.97
CA VAL A 25 3.51 3.09 -12.41
C VAL A 25 3.78 4.26 -11.46
N ILE A 26 4.82 4.17 -10.64
CA ILE A 26 5.22 5.25 -9.74
C ILE A 26 5.62 6.51 -10.52
N LYS A 27 6.38 6.39 -11.61
CA LYS A 27 6.73 7.51 -12.50
C LYS A 27 5.47 8.20 -13.06
N THR A 28 4.47 7.43 -13.51
CA THR A 28 3.19 7.98 -13.98
C THR A 28 2.47 8.79 -12.90
N LEU A 29 2.48 8.35 -11.64
CA LEU A 29 1.88 9.09 -10.52
C LEU A 29 2.67 10.36 -10.17
N VAL A 30 4.00 10.28 -10.14
CA VAL A 30 4.88 11.45 -9.92
C VAL A 30 4.68 12.50 -11.02
N ASP A 31 4.61 12.08 -12.30
CA ASP A 31 4.37 12.96 -13.44
C ASP A 31 2.97 13.59 -13.43
N ALA A 32 1.98 12.90 -12.85
CA ALA A 32 0.64 13.44 -12.59
C ALA A 32 0.60 14.41 -11.38
N GLY A 33 1.71 14.61 -10.67
CA GLY A 33 1.84 15.58 -9.57
C GLY A 33 1.60 15.01 -8.16
N TYR A 34 1.47 13.69 -8.00
CA TYR A 34 1.32 13.07 -6.69
C TYR A 34 2.66 13.11 -5.91
N PRO A 35 2.66 13.46 -4.61
CA PRO A 35 3.82 13.23 -3.76
C PRO A 35 3.89 11.74 -3.43
N ILE A 36 4.92 11.06 -3.93
CA ILE A 36 5.14 9.63 -3.68
C ILE A 36 6.31 9.40 -2.74
N SER A 37 6.07 8.64 -1.67
CA SER A 37 7.13 7.95 -0.92
C SER A 37 7.09 6.45 -1.19
N VAL A 38 8.25 5.80 -1.12
CA VAL A 38 8.39 4.33 -1.20
C VAL A 38 9.25 3.87 -0.04
N GLU A 39 8.78 2.91 0.74
CA GLU A 39 9.59 2.28 1.79
C GLU A 39 10.77 1.51 1.18
N ARG A 40 11.94 1.54 1.83
CA ARG A 40 13.12 0.78 1.39
C ARG A 40 12.85 -0.73 1.40
N SER A 41 13.46 -1.44 0.45
CA SER A 41 13.38 -2.89 0.40
C SER A 41 14.16 -3.53 1.55
N SER A 42 13.62 -4.61 2.12
CA SER A 42 14.40 -5.46 3.01
C SER A 42 15.60 -6.09 2.29
N THR A 43 16.69 -6.30 3.03
CA THR A 43 17.85 -7.09 2.61
C THR A 43 17.68 -8.59 2.88
N ASP A 44 16.67 -9.00 3.66
CA ASP A 44 16.30 -10.42 3.80
C ASP A 44 15.63 -10.89 2.50
N PRO A 45 16.16 -11.93 1.82
CA PRO A 45 15.56 -12.49 0.61
C PRO A 45 14.09 -12.90 0.75
N LYS A 46 13.57 -13.14 1.97
CA LYS A 46 12.15 -13.44 2.21
C LYS A 46 11.22 -12.26 2.01
N PHE A 47 11.72 -11.04 2.19
CA PHE A 47 10.93 -9.79 2.17
C PHE A 47 11.48 -8.76 1.16
N LYS A 48 12.51 -9.14 0.39
CA LYS A 48 13.03 -8.33 -0.70
C LYS A 48 12.01 -8.28 -1.84
N ARG A 49 11.66 -7.08 -2.32
CA ARG A 49 10.86 -6.91 -3.55
C ARG A 49 11.71 -7.07 -4.81
N ILE A 50 11.08 -7.30 -5.96
CA ILE A 50 11.76 -7.52 -7.24
C ILE A 50 12.45 -6.28 -7.83
N PHE A 51 12.01 -5.07 -7.46
CA PHE A 51 12.54 -3.79 -7.96
C PHE A 51 13.49 -3.14 -6.94
N GLU A 52 14.65 -2.70 -7.37
CA GLU A 52 15.67 -2.10 -6.49
C GLU A 52 15.27 -0.68 -6.00
N ASP A 53 15.82 -0.26 -4.86
CA ASP A 53 15.62 1.09 -4.28
C ASP A 53 15.87 2.22 -5.32
N SER A 54 16.94 2.11 -6.11
CA SER A 54 17.35 3.12 -7.10
C SER A 54 16.40 3.27 -8.28
N GLU A 55 15.58 2.26 -8.60
CA GLU A 55 14.58 2.37 -9.67
C GLU A 55 13.44 3.31 -9.28
N TYR A 56 13.05 3.33 -8.00
CA TYR A 56 12.03 4.24 -7.49
C TYR A 56 12.55 5.66 -7.32
N GLU A 57 13.83 5.84 -6.92
CA GLU A 57 14.49 7.15 -6.92
C GLU A 57 14.57 7.73 -8.34
N ALA A 58 14.95 6.91 -9.33
CA ALA A 58 14.93 7.29 -10.74
C ALA A 58 13.53 7.58 -11.28
N ALA A 59 12.49 6.95 -10.72
CA ALA A 59 11.09 7.27 -10.99
C ALA A 59 10.61 8.58 -10.32
N GLY A 60 11.45 9.25 -9.53
CA GLY A 60 11.15 10.51 -8.85
C GLY A 60 10.44 10.37 -7.49
N ALA A 61 10.36 9.15 -6.94
CA ALA A 61 9.80 8.93 -5.62
C ALA A 61 10.83 9.17 -4.51
N ARG A 62 10.36 9.57 -3.33
CA ARG A 62 11.20 9.70 -2.13
C ARG A 62 11.32 8.35 -1.43
N LEU A 63 12.53 7.84 -1.25
CA LEU A 63 12.73 6.70 -0.35
C LEU A 63 12.59 7.11 1.13
N VAL A 64 11.94 6.25 1.90
CA VAL A 64 11.79 6.34 3.36
C VAL A 64 12.10 4.99 4.00
N ASP A 65 12.41 4.97 5.29
CA ASP A 65 12.74 3.71 5.99
C ASP A 65 11.56 2.72 5.98
N THR A 66 11.86 1.42 6.09
CA THR A 66 10.85 0.35 6.08
C THR A 66 10.01 0.35 7.35
N GLY A 67 8.70 0.12 7.25
CA GLY A 67 7.79 0.03 8.41
C GLY A 67 7.41 1.38 9.04
N VAL A 68 7.56 2.49 8.31
CA VAL A 68 7.07 3.81 8.75
C VAL A 68 5.57 3.99 8.49
N TRP A 69 4.99 3.17 7.60
CA TRP A 69 3.59 3.27 7.17
C TRP A 69 2.54 3.35 8.30
N PRO A 70 2.68 2.67 9.48
CA PRO A 70 1.69 2.79 10.57
C PRO A 70 1.64 4.19 11.21
N ASN A 71 2.70 4.97 11.04
CA ASN A 71 2.89 6.30 11.60
C ASN A 71 3.00 7.39 10.52
N ALA A 72 2.61 7.10 9.27
CA ALA A 72 2.57 8.09 8.20
C ALA A 72 1.62 9.25 8.54
N GLU A 73 1.92 10.44 8.03
CA GLU A 73 1.15 11.66 8.29
C GLU A 73 -0.34 11.50 7.92
N PRO A 74 -1.28 12.09 8.69
CA PRO A 74 -2.72 11.97 8.42
C PRO A 74 -3.10 12.40 7.01
N GLY A 75 -3.89 11.58 6.31
CA GLY A 75 -4.29 11.81 4.92
C GLY A 75 -3.29 11.28 3.89
N THR A 76 -2.25 10.57 4.31
CA THR A 76 -1.42 9.74 3.42
C THR A 76 -2.21 8.50 3.02
N ILE A 77 -2.28 8.18 1.73
CA ILE A 77 -2.82 6.90 1.24
C ILE A 77 -1.71 5.85 1.33
N ILE A 78 -1.96 4.76 2.05
CA ILE A 78 -1.05 3.62 2.15
C ILE A 78 -1.34 2.65 1.00
N LEU A 79 -0.39 2.51 0.08
CA LEU A 79 -0.47 1.62 -1.06
C LEU A 79 0.33 0.34 -0.79
N GLY A 80 -0.29 -0.81 -0.96
CA GLY A 80 0.36 -2.12 -0.87
C GLY A 80 -0.37 -3.16 -1.73
N LEU A 81 0.21 -4.35 -1.84
CA LEU A 81 -0.38 -5.45 -2.59
C LEU A 81 -1.08 -6.45 -1.68
N LYS A 82 -0.45 -6.92 -0.59
CA LYS A 82 -0.99 -8.03 0.22
C LYS A 82 -1.62 -7.59 1.54
N GLU A 83 -2.08 -8.56 2.31
CA GLU A 83 -2.55 -8.35 3.67
C GLU A 83 -1.45 -7.67 4.52
N ILE A 84 -1.89 -6.77 5.39
CA ILE A 84 -1.05 -6.20 6.46
C ILE A 84 -0.92 -7.21 7.62
N PRO A 85 0.14 -7.13 8.46
CA PRO A 85 0.27 -8.00 9.63
C PRO A 85 -0.96 -7.97 10.53
N GLU A 86 -1.34 -9.13 11.09
CA GLU A 86 -2.41 -9.25 12.09
C GLU A 86 -1.94 -8.64 13.43
N GLU A 87 -2.32 -7.38 13.66
CA GLU A 87 -2.04 -6.63 14.89
C GLU A 87 -3.29 -5.89 15.38
N ASP A 88 -3.34 -5.56 16.66
CA ASP A 88 -4.51 -4.93 17.29
C ASP A 88 -4.54 -3.39 17.19
N PHE A 89 -3.58 -2.75 16.51
CA PHE A 89 -3.53 -1.28 16.43
C PHE A 89 -4.53 -0.69 15.41
N PRO A 90 -5.16 0.47 15.71
CA PRO A 90 -6.04 1.17 14.77
C PRO A 90 -5.30 1.74 13.56
N LEU A 91 -5.86 1.55 12.37
CA LEU A 91 -5.31 2.04 11.10
C LEU A 91 -5.85 3.45 10.84
N LYS A 92 -4.99 4.46 10.92
CA LYS A 92 -5.39 5.89 10.92
C LYS A 92 -5.47 6.54 9.54
N ASN A 93 -4.97 5.85 8.51
CA ASN A 93 -4.83 6.32 7.15
C ASN A 93 -5.52 5.36 6.19
N ASP A 94 -6.01 5.87 5.06
CA ASP A 94 -6.70 5.04 4.07
C ASP A 94 -5.72 4.07 3.38
N HIS A 95 -6.19 2.85 3.08
CA HIS A 95 -5.37 1.81 2.47
C HIS A 95 -5.93 1.36 1.13
N ILE A 96 -5.04 1.16 0.15
CA ILE A 96 -5.30 0.45 -1.09
C ILE A 96 -4.46 -0.83 -1.06
N THR A 97 -5.10 -1.99 -0.88
CA THR A 97 -4.42 -3.30 -0.81
C THR A 97 -5.39 -4.47 -1.01
N PHE A 98 -4.91 -5.70 -1.23
CA PHE A 98 -5.75 -6.91 -1.09
C PHE A 98 -5.78 -7.33 0.39
N ALA A 99 -6.84 -6.97 1.13
CA ALA A 99 -6.93 -7.24 2.57
C ALA A 99 -7.54 -8.62 2.89
N HIS A 100 -8.23 -9.24 1.93
CA HIS A 100 -8.84 -10.56 2.08
C HIS A 100 -9.76 -10.69 3.31
N CYS A 101 -10.63 -9.69 3.53
CA CYS A 101 -11.56 -9.65 4.66
C CYS A 101 -13.06 -9.58 4.28
N TYR A 102 -13.42 -9.63 2.99
CA TYR A 102 -14.81 -9.52 2.51
C TYR A 102 -15.49 -10.85 2.14
N LYS A 103 -14.88 -12.00 2.44
CA LYS A 103 -15.39 -13.35 2.09
C LYS A 103 -15.38 -14.30 3.29
N ASN A 104 -15.58 -13.77 4.50
CA ASN A 104 -15.62 -14.53 5.77
C ASN A 104 -14.35 -15.35 6.06
N GLN A 105 -13.17 -14.83 5.68
CA GLN A 105 -11.88 -15.43 6.03
C GLN A 105 -11.67 -15.49 7.56
N GLY A 106 -10.81 -16.39 8.04
CA GLY A 106 -10.46 -16.43 9.47
C GLY A 106 -9.96 -15.06 9.96
N GLY A 107 -10.53 -14.56 11.05
CA GLY A 107 -10.14 -13.26 11.63
C GLY A 107 -10.66 -12.00 10.91
N TRP A 108 -11.48 -12.13 9.86
CA TRP A 108 -11.90 -11.00 9.01
C TRP A 108 -12.48 -9.80 9.79
N GLU A 109 -13.28 -10.04 10.83
CA GLU A 109 -13.88 -8.99 11.68
C GLU A 109 -12.81 -8.16 12.41
N LYS A 110 -11.74 -8.79 12.89
CA LYS A 110 -10.63 -8.11 13.56
C LYS A 110 -9.85 -7.26 12.57
N VAL A 111 -9.52 -7.84 11.41
CA VAL A 111 -8.81 -7.17 10.31
C VAL A 111 -9.58 -5.93 9.89
N LEU A 112 -10.85 -6.07 9.52
CA LEU A 112 -11.71 -4.96 9.10
C LEU A 112 -11.94 -3.92 10.21
N GLY A 113 -12.05 -4.37 11.46
CA GLY A 113 -12.26 -3.51 12.63
C GLY A 113 -11.17 -2.47 12.85
N ARG A 114 -9.94 -2.70 12.40
CA ARG A 114 -8.81 -1.75 12.58
C ARG A 114 -8.99 -0.44 11.83
N TRP A 115 -9.53 -0.47 10.61
CA TRP A 115 -9.86 0.75 9.85
C TRP A 115 -10.99 1.52 10.53
N ALA A 116 -12.05 0.82 10.95
CA ALA A 116 -13.17 1.42 11.68
C ALA A 116 -12.74 2.07 13.01
N GLN A 117 -11.83 1.44 13.77
CA GLN A 117 -11.28 2.00 15.01
C GLN A 117 -10.39 3.22 14.77
N GLY A 118 -9.68 3.28 13.63
CA GLY A 118 -8.81 4.40 13.29
C GLY A 118 -9.49 5.52 12.49
N GLY A 119 -10.77 5.35 12.13
CA GLY A 119 -11.55 6.32 11.35
C GLY A 119 -11.14 6.43 9.88
N SER A 120 -10.58 5.37 9.30
CA SER A 120 -10.07 5.33 7.92
C SER A 120 -10.80 4.30 7.04
N VAL A 121 -10.45 4.26 5.76
CA VAL A 121 -11.10 3.46 4.72
C VAL A 121 -10.15 2.42 4.12
N LEU A 122 -10.69 1.22 3.85
CA LEU A 122 -10.07 0.21 3.00
C LEU A 122 -10.68 0.25 1.60
N TYR A 123 -9.85 0.51 0.61
CA TYR A 123 -10.15 0.33 -0.82
C TYR A 123 -9.54 -1.00 -1.29
N ASP A 124 -10.28 -2.10 -1.13
CA ASP A 124 -9.74 -3.43 -1.44
C ASP A 124 -9.58 -3.65 -2.96
N LEU A 125 -8.35 -3.94 -3.39
CA LEU A 125 -7.97 -4.13 -4.79
C LEU A 125 -8.71 -5.29 -5.48
N GLU A 126 -9.19 -6.29 -4.73
CA GLU A 126 -9.98 -7.40 -5.30
C GLU A 126 -11.34 -6.93 -5.85
N PHE A 127 -11.86 -5.80 -5.36
CA PHE A 127 -13.21 -5.31 -5.63
C PHE A 127 -13.22 -3.94 -6.34
N LEU A 128 -12.08 -3.49 -6.87
CA LEU A 128 -12.00 -2.28 -7.67
C LEU A 128 -12.52 -2.56 -9.10
N HIS A 129 -13.71 -2.05 -9.40
CA HIS A 129 -14.41 -2.28 -10.66
C HIS A 129 -14.58 -0.98 -11.47
N ASP A 130 -14.68 -1.10 -12.79
CA ASP A 130 -15.15 -0.02 -13.66
C ASP A 130 -16.70 0.12 -13.59
N SER A 131 -17.23 1.08 -14.34
CA SER A 131 -18.68 1.34 -14.43
C SER A 131 -19.50 0.20 -15.07
N GLU A 132 -18.85 -0.77 -15.73
CA GLU A 132 -19.49 -1.98 -16.27
C GLU A 132 -19.44 -3.15 -15.27
N GLY A 133 -18.79 -2.99 -14.12
CA GLY A 133 -18.60 -4.03 -13.12
C GLY A 133 -17.41 -4.96 -13.39
N ARG A 134 -16.50 -4.61 -14.30
CA ARG A 134 -15.30 -5.41 -14.61
C ARG A 134 -14.14 -4.99 -13.70
N ARG A 135 -13.39 -5.97 -13.17
CA ARG A 135 -12.24 -5.69 -12.28
C ARG A 135 -11.13 -4.99 -13.06
N VAL A 136 -10.64 -3.85 -12.57
CA VAL A 136 -9.70 -2.98 -13.31
C VAL A 136 -8.23 -3.41 -13.19
N SER A 137 -7.91 -4.21 -12.18
CA SER A 137 -6.59 -4.79 -11.93
C SER A 137 -6.77 -6.25 -11.53
N ALA A 138 -6.07 -7.19 -12.17
CA ALA A 138 -6.36 -8.61 -12.02
C ALA A 138 -5.14 -9.51 -11.83
#